data_AF-A0A947QS21-F1
#
_entry.id   AF-A0A947QS21-F1
#
_cell.length_a   1.000
_cell.length_b   1.000
_cell.length_c   1.000
_cell.angle_alpha   90.00
_cell.angle_beta   90.00
_cell.angle_gamma   90.00
#
_symmetry.space_group_name_H-M   'P 1'
#
loop_
_entity.id
_entity.type
_entity.pdbx_description
1 polymer ?
#
loop_
_entity_poly.entity_id
_entity_poly.type
_entity_poly.pdbx_seq_one_letter_code
_entity_poly.pdbx_strand_id
1 'polypeptide(L)'
;MTTETNSPDVKWEGHDLVVQGPPGAIKEKFYQLLRERVSIVDDREFKLMFPDLHIAAIKSRIVIVEGNSKKRIKGIGIYVNKDDFVFGDDDYSDLIDIVVTHEIAELWYFSKTGYSLSPAPEALAEDRLNIAHELALRDEYRVAFELGKAERLLEFMERHHREKHPSESSLEENRRTYNLVKKRWEN
;
A
#
# COMPACT_ATOMS: atom_id res chain seq x y z
N MET A 1 -28.78 14.73 27.46
CA MET A 1 -28.15 14.58 26.14
C MET A 1 -26.77 13.99 26.37
N THR A 2 -26.60 12.69 26.14
CA THR A 2 -25.28 12.06 26.12
C THR A 2 -24.62 12.44 24.81
N THR A 3 -23.63 13.33 24.86
CA THR A 3 -22.69 13.48 23.76
C THR A 3 -21.95 12.15 23.65
N GLU A 4 -22.37 11.30 22.71
CA GLU A 4 -21.53 10.20 22.24
C GLU A 4 -20.22 10.84 21.81
N THR A 5 -19.21 10.71 22.66
CA THR A 5 -17.83 10.97 22.29
C THR A 5 -17.52 9.93 21.24
N ASN A 6 -17.62 10.34 19.98
CA ASN A 6 -17.17 9.57 18.82
C ASN A 6 -15.67 9.34 18.99
N SER A 7 -15.31 8.32 19.77
CA SER A 7 -13.93 7.90 19.94
C SER A 7 -13.36 7.55 18.57
N PRO A 8 -12.10 7.93 18.28
CA PRO A 8 -11.42 7.44 17.11
C PRO A 8 -11.55 5.92 17.03
N ASP A 9 -12.05 5.43 15.90
CA ASP A 9 -12.28 4.01 15.69
C ASP A 9 -12.03 3.65 14.23
N VAL A 10 -11.39 2.51 14.05
CA VAL A 10 -11.29 1.81 12.76
C VAL A 10 -11.86 0.43 12.95
N LYS A 11 -12.85 0.05 12.16
CA LYS A 11 -13.53 -1.24 12.31
C LYS A 11 -14.19 -1.70 11.03
N TRP A 12 -14.45 -3.00 10.97
CA TRP A 12 -15.33 -3.59 9.97
C TRP A 12 -16.79 -3.34 10.31
N GLU A 13 -17.56 -2.83 9.34
CA GLU A 13 -19.02 -2.85 9.32
C GLU A 13 -19.47 -3.69 8.11
N GLY A 14 -19.70 -4.99 8.34
CA GLY A 14 -19.91 -5.95 7.25
C GLY A 14 -18.64 -6.14 6.43
N HIS A 15 -18.70 -5.77 5.14
CA HIS A 15 -17.54 -5.82 4.22
C HIS A 15 -16.83 -4.47 4.08
N ASP A 16 -17.27 -3.45 4.82
CA ASP A 16 -16.75 -2.10 4.71
C ASP A 16 -15.81 -1.77 5.87
N LEU A 17 -14.67 -1.14 5.58
CA LEU A 17 -13.80 -0.59 6.59
C LEU A 17 -14.25 0.84 6.90
N VAL A 18 -14.68 1.08 8.14
CA VAL A 18 -15.03 2.40 8.63
C VAL A 18 -13.86 3.00 9.38
N VAL A 19 -13.49 4.23 9.02
CA VAL A 19 -12.37 4.98 9.59
C VAL A 19 -12.92 6.31 10.15
N GLN A 20 -12.75 6.54 11.45
CA GLN A 20 -13.25 7.72 12.16
C GLN A 20 -12.24 8.22 13.20
N GLY A 21 -12.04 9.53 13.30
CA GLY A 21 -11.21 10.18 14.33
C GLY A 21 -9.82 10.66 13.89
N PRO A 22 -8.99 11.19 14.82
CA PRO A 22 -7.69 11.80 14.52
C PRO A 22 -6.65 10.81 13.98
N PRO A 23 -5.83 11.20 12.97
CA PRO A 23 -4.97 10.29 12.19
C PRO A 23 -4.01 9.39 12.97
N GLY A 24 -3.39 9.88 14.05
CA GLY A 24 -2.33 9.14 14.75
C GLY A 24 -2.82 7.83 15.37
N ALA A 25 -3.94 7.87 16.10
CA ALA A 25 -4.46 6.72 16.85
C ALA A 25 -5.11 5.65 15.97
N ILE A 26 -5.46 5.98 14.73
CA ILE A 26 -6.21 5.11 13.83
C ILE A 26 -5.32 4.43 12.78
N LYS A 27 -4.10 4.92 12.52
CA LYS A 27 -3.20 4.37 11.48
C LYS A 27 -2.80 2.93 11.80
N GLU A 28 -2.38 2.64 13.03
CA GLU A 28 -1.96 1.28 13.42
C GLU A 28 -3.10 0.28 13.30
N LYS A 29 -4.28 0.61 13.84
CA LYS A 29 -5.48 -0.23 13.73
C LYS A 29 -5.93 -0.42 12.28
N PHE A 30 -5.82 0.62 11.45
CA PHE A 30 -6.08 0.53 10.01
C PHE A 30 -5.16 -0.47 9.32
N TYR A 31 -3.85 -0.41 9.61
CA TYR A 31 -2.87 -1.34 9.05
C TYR A 31 -3.13 -2.77 9.51
N GLN A 32 -3.41 -2.96 10.80
CA GLN A 32 -3.73 -4.25 11.37
C GLN A 32 -4.94 -4.90 10.68
N LEU A 33 -6.05 -4.16 10.56
CA LEU A 33 -7.27 -4.69 9.95
C LEU A 33 -7.11 -4.98 8.46
N LEU A 34 -6.34 -4.17 7.72
CA LEU A 34 -6.11 -4.41 6.30
C LEU A 34 -5.20 -5.62 6.04
N ARG A 35 -4.27 -5.93 6.95
CA ARG A 35 -3.48 -7.17 6.86
C ARG A 35 -4.35 -8.43 6.90
N GLU A 36 -5.51 -8.38 7.55
CA GLU A 36 -6.50 -9.48 7.55
C GLU A 36 -7.15 -9.70 6.17
N ARG A 37 -6.96 -8.79 5.22
CA ARG A 37 -7.53 -8.83 3.85
C ARG A 37 -6.48 -9.11 2.78
N VAL A 38 -5.28 -9.49 3.19
CA VAL A 38 -4.20 -9.88 2.27
C VAL A 38 -4.45 -11.31 1.80
N SER A 39 -4.43 -11.50 0.49
CA SER A 39 -4.52 -12.79 -0.19
C SER A 39 -3.25 -12.99 -1.02
N ILE A 40 -2.51 -14.04 -0.70
CA ILE A 40 -1.35 -14.48 -1.48
C ILE A 40 -1.85 -15.46 -2.52
N VAL A 41 -1.64 -15.14 -3.80
CA VAL A 41 -2.16 -15.90 -4.95
C VAL A 41 -1.02 -16.26 -5.91
N ASP A 42 -1.26 -17.21 -6.80
CA ASP A 42 -0.33 -17.55 -7.88
C ASP A 42 -0.43 -16.57 -9.07
N ASP A 43 0.54 -16.62 -9.98
CA ASP A 43 0.62 -15.73 -11.15
C ASP A 43 -0.62 -15.81 -12.04
N ARG A 44 -1.21 -17.00 -12.15
CA ARG A 44 -2.39 -17.24 -12.99
C ARG A 44 -3.61 -16.56 -12.38
N GLU A 45 -3.88 -16.77 -11.09
CA GLU A 45 -4.97 -16.13 -10.36
C GLU A 45 -4.80 -14.61 -10.34
N PHE A 46 -3.57 -14.14 -10.12
CA PHE A 46 -3.27 -12.71 -10.08
C PHE A 46 -3.56 -12.04 -11.42
N LYS A 47 -3.02 -12.56 -12.54
CA LYS A 47 -3.23 -11.99 -13.88
C LYS A 47 -4.68 -12.05 -14.35
N LEU A 48 -5.46 -13.04 -13.89
CA LEU A 48 -6.91 -13.08 -14.14
C LEU A 48 -7.64 -11.91 -13.48
N MET A 49 -7.15 -11.43 -12.33
CA MET A 49 -7.75 -10.32 -11.59
C MET A 49 -7.18 -8.96 -11.99
N PHE A 50 -5.88 -8.90 -12.31
CA PHE A 50 -5.10 -7.69 -12.57
C PHE A 50 -4.14 -7.93 -13.75
N PRO A 51 -4.64 -7.91 -15.01
CA PRO A 51 -3.83 -8.26 -16.17
C PRO A 51 -2.65 -7.32 -16.43
N ASP A 52 -2.74 -6.07 -15.95
CA ASP A 52 -1.74 -5.01 -16.15
C ASP A 52 -0.89 -4.73 -14.89
N LEU A 53 -1.03 -5.53 -13.82
CA LEU A 53 -0.23 -5.42 -12.59
C LEU A 53 0.58 -6.70 -12.36
N HIS A 54 1.57 -6.64 -11.47
CA HIS A 54 2.57 -7.69 -11.31
C HIS A 54 2.73 -8.16 -9.86
N ILE A 55 3.35 -7.34 -9.01
CA ILE A 55 3.76 -7.77 -7.66
C ILE A 55 2.59 -7.82 -6.69
N ALA A 56 1.87 -6.70 -6.58
CA ALA A 56 0.76 -6.53 -5.65
C ALA A 56 -0.28 -5.59 -6.23
N ALA A 57 -1.50 -5.70 -5.72
CA ALA A 57 -2.60 -4.83 -6.10
C ALA A 57 -3.62 -4.71 -4.98
N ILE A 58 -4.05 -3.48 -4.71
CA ILE A 58 -5.29 -3.23 -3.98
C ILE A 58 -6.48 -3.26 -4.92
N LYS A 59 -7.44 -4.12 -4.58
CA LYS A 59 -8.80 -4.01 -5.07
C LYS A 59 -9.64 -3.32 -4.02
N SER A 60 -10.10 -2.10 -4.32
CA SER A 60 -11.14 -1.43 -3.54
C SER A 60 -12.18 -0.84 -4.48
N ARG A 61 -13.46 -0.90 -4.09
CA ARG A 61 -14.55 -0.49 -4.99
C ARG A 61 -14.93 0.97 -4.82
N ILE A 62 -15.01 1.47 -3.58
CA ILE A 62 -15.47 2.85 -3.30
C ILE A 62 -14.90 3.32 -1.97
N VAL A 63 -14.32 4.53 -1.93
CA VAL A 63 -14.14 5.27 -0.68
C VAL A 63 -15.25 6.31 -0.60
N ILE A 64 -16.17 6.14 0.35
CA ILE A 64 -17.26 7.08 0.62
C ILE A 64 -16.84 7.96 1.78
N VAL A 65 -16.78 9.28 1.56
CA VAL A 65 -16.63 10.26 2.63
C VAL A 65 -18.02 10.67 3.10
N GLU A 66 -18.42 10.24 4.30
CA GLU A 66 -19.70 10.58 4.92
C GLU A 66 -19.47 11.72 5.94
N GLY A 67 -19.71 12.97 5.54
CA GLY A 67 -19.59 14.15 6.42
C GLY A 67 -18.16 14.43 6.93
N ASN A 68 -18.02 15.29 7.94
CA ASN A 68 -16.77 15.95 8.36
C ASN A 68 -15.65 15.03 8.94
N SER A 69 -15.75 13.70 8.91
CA SER A 69 -14.66 12.82 9.40
C SER A 69 -14.84 11.32 9.19
N LYS A 70 -16.02 10.81 8.82
CA LYS A 70 -16.25 9.37 8.65
C LYS A 70 -15.94 8.95 7.22
N LYS A 71 -15.12 7.92 7.06
CA LYS A 71 -14.79 7.35 5.75
C LYS A 71 -15.11 5.87 5.74
N ARG A 72 -15.68 5.40 4.63
CA ARG A 72 -16.09 4.01 4.44
C ARG A 72 -15.43 3.48 3.17
N ILE A 73 -14.60 2.46 3.31
CA ILE A 73 -13.91 1.83 2.20
C ILE A 73 -14.58 0.48 1.92
N LYS A 74 -15.15 0.32 0.73
CA LYS A 74 -15.96 -0.85 0.36
C LYS A 74 -15.17 -1.89 -0.42
N GLY A 75 -15.36 -3.15 -0.05
CA GLY A 75 -14.88 -4.30 -0.82
C GLY A 75 -13.36 -4.33 -0.98
N ILE A 76 -12.64 -4.17 0.13
CA ILE A 76 -11.18 -4.14 0.14
C ILE A 76 -10.62 -5.56 0.10
N GLY A 77 -9.69 -5.80 -0.82
CA GLY A 77 -8.77 -6.93 -0.79
C GLY A 77 -7.40 -6.48 -1.28
N ILE A 78 -6.35 -7.01 -0.66
CA ILE A 78 -4.97 -6.80 -1.07
C ILE A 78 -4.50 -8.13 -1.64
N TYR A 79 -4.02 -8.14 -2.86
CA TYR A 79 -3.58 -9.36 -3.54
C TYR A 79 -2.10 -9.24 -3.82
N VAL A 80 -1.35 -10.31 -3.59
CA VAL A 80 0.08 -10.37 -3.86
C VAL A 80 0.35 -11.60 -4.73
N ASN A 81 1.03 -11.39 -5.86
CA ASN A 81 1.50 -12.47 -6.71
C ASN A 81 2.75 -13.08 -6.07
N LYS A 82 2.63 -14.28 -5.51
CA LYS A 82 3.77 -14.93 -4.85
C LYS A 82 4.89 -15.28 -5.83
N ASP A 83 4.55 -15.63 -7.07
CA ASP A 83 5.51 -16.14 -8.04
C ASP A 83 6.45 -15.03 -8.54
N ASP A 84 6.06 -13.76 -8.42
CA ASP A 84 6.94 -12.62 -8.74
C ASP A 84 8.00 -12.34 -7.67
N PHE A 85 7.97 -13.03 -6.52
CA PHE A 85 9.01 -12.98 -5.49
C PHE A 85 10.09 -14.06 -5.66
N VAL A 86 9.99 -14.93 -6.66
CA VAL A 86 10.95 -16.03 -6.87
C VAL A 86 11.66 -15.87 -8.21
N PHE A 87 13.00 -15.83 -8.17
CA PHE A 87 13.85 -15.69 -9.37
C PHE A 87 14.90 -16.80 -9.43
N GLY A 88 14.57 -17.91 -10.08
CA GLY A 88 15.43 -19.09 -10.08
C GLY A 88 15.54 -19.65 -8.67
N ASP A 89 16.75 -19.68 -8.11
CA ASP A 89 17.02 -20.19 -6.75
C ASP A 89 16.84 -19.12 -5.66
N ASP A 90 16.63 -17.84 -6.02
CA ASP A 90 16.48 -16.75 -5.06
C ASP A 90 15.00 -16.53 -4.71
N ASP A 91 14.68 -16.64 -3.41
CA ASP A 91 13.33 -16.42 -2.87
C ASP A 91 13.27 -15.14 -2.02
N TYR A 92 12.49 -14.16 -2.48
CA TYR A 92 12.23 -12.88 -1.83
C TYR A 92 10.89 -12.82 -1.11
N SER A 93 10.20 -13.96 -0.90
CA SER A 93 8.90 -14.01 -0.23
C SER A 93 8.92 -13.40 1.18
N ASP A 94 10.11 -13.31 1.79
CA ASP A 94 10.31 -12.65 3.08
C ASP A 94 10.10 -11.12 3.03
N LEU A 95 9.99 -10.53 1.84
CA LEU A 95 9.67 -9.12 1.58
C LEU A 95 8.18 -8.85 1.38
N ILE A 96 7.33 -9.88 1.28
CA ILE A 96 5.89 -9.73 1.01
C ILE A 96 5.23 -8.77 2.03
N ASP A 97 5.56 -8.91 3.32
CA ASP A 97 5.01 -8.04 4.37
C ASP A 97 5.41 -6.56 4.22
N ILE A 98 6.55 -6.28 3.59
CA ILE A 98 7.03 -4.93 3.31
C ILE A 98 6.27 -4.36 2.11
N VAL A 99 6.12 -5.13 1.02
CA VAL A 99 5.32 -4.72 -0.16
C VAL A 99 3.85 -4.52 0.20
N VAL A 100 3.27 -5.38 1.02
CA VAL A 100 1.90 -5.18 1.56
C VAL A 100 1.79 -3.87 2.34
N THR A 101 2.87 -3.46 3.02
CA THR A 101 2.88 -2.17 3.73
C THR A 101 2.80 -1.00 2.77
N HIS A 102 3.45 -1.07 1.60
CA HIS A 102 3.31 -0.07 0.54
C HIS A 102 1.83 0.10 0.16
N GLU A 103 1.17 -0.99 -0.23
CA GLU A 103 -0.24 -1.00 -0.63
C GLU A 103 -1.14 -0.36 0.45
N ILE A 104 -1.01 -0.84 1.70
CA ILE A 104 -1.78 -0.32 2.83
C ILE A 104 -1.51 1.18 3.06
N ALA A 105 -0.25 1.61 2.92
CA ALA A 105 0.14 3.01 3.09
C ALA A 105 -0.48 3.89 2.02
N GLU A 106 -0.46 3.45 0.76
CA GLU A 106 -1.07 4.18 -0.35
C GLU A 106 -2.57 4.36 -0.12
N LEU A 107 -3.28 3.28 0.23
CA LEU A 107 -4.71 3.33 0.59
C LEU A 107 -4.97 4.24 1.79
N TRP A 108 -4.07 4.23 2.78
CA TRP A 108 -4.14 5.15 3.91
C TRP A 108 -4.05 6.60 3.46
N TYR A 109 -3.10 6.97 2.59
CA TYR A 109 -2.96 8.34 2.07
C TYR A 109 -4.18 8.77 1.22
N PHE A 110 -4.74 7.87 0.42
CA PHE A 110 -6.01 8.13 -0.29
C PHE A 110 -7.18 8.31 0.66
N SER A 111 -7.27 7.44 1.68
CA SER A 111 -8.28 7.57 2.72
C SER A 111 -8.13 8.91 3.43
N LYS A 112 -6.92 9.43 3.70
CA LYS A 112 -6.72 10.73 4.37
C LYS A 112 -7.18 11.90 3.53
N THR A 113 -6.92 11.85 2.24
CA THR A 113 -7.27 12.91 1.27
C THR A 113 -8.74 12.85 0.82
N GLY A 114 -9.45 11.75 1.07
CA GLY A 114 -10.90 11.63 0.85
C GLY A 114 -11.31 11.20 -0.56
N TYR A 115 -10.45 10.45 -1.25
CA TYR A 115 -10.69 10.00 -2.62
C TYR A 115 -11.13 8.55 -2.71
N SER A 116 -11.99 8.27 -3.69
CA SER A 116 -12.25 6.91 -4.17
C SER A 116 -11.19 6.49 -5.19
N LEU A 117 -10.65 5.29 -5.04
CA LEU A 117 -9.80 4.63 -6.05
C LEU A 117 -10.60 4.17 -7.28
N SER A 118 -11.93 4.27 -7.24
CA SER A 118 -12.79 3.90 -8.36
C SER A 118 -14.10 4.72 -8.37
N PRO A 119 -14.45 5.38 -9.50
CA PRO A 119 -13.54 5.73 -10.61
C PRO A 119 -12.48 6.75 -10.15
N ALA A 120 -11.29 6.72 -10.76
CA ALA A 120 -10.24 7.70 -10.48
C ALA A 120 -10.72 9.13 -10.86
N PRO A 121 -10.42 10.18 -10.09
CA PRO A 121 -10.91 11.54 -10.39
C PRO A 121 -10.30 12.09 -11.70
N GLU A 122 -11.13 12.43 -12.68
CA GLU A 122 -10.68 12.77 -14.05
C GLU A 122 -9.87 14.08 -14.20
N ALA A 123 -9.77 14.95 -13.18
CA ALA A 123 -9.24 16.32 -13.36
C ALA A 123 -8.21 16.82 -12.33
N LEU A 124 -7.85 16.02 -11.32
CA LEU A 124 -6.90 16.42 -10.25
C LEU A 124 -5.97 15.27 -9.79
N ALA A 125 -5.93 14.17 -10.56
CA ALA A 125 -5.50 12.86 -10.07
C ALA A 125 -4.00 12.60 -10.08
N GLU A 126 -3.25 13.00 -11.11
CA GLU A 126 -1.88 12.50 -11.30
C GLU A 126 -0.91 12.94 -10.19
N ASP A 127 -0.83 14.24 -9.90
CA ASP A 127 0.08 14.77 -8.86
C ASP A 127 -0.21 14.19 -7.46
N ARG A 128 -1.48 13.92 -7.15
CA ARG A 128 -1.87 13.43 -5.82
C ARG A 128 -1.72 11.91 -5.68
N LEU A 129 -1.95 11.16 -6.76
CA LEU A 129 -1.60 9.74 -6.85
C LEU A 129 -0.08 9.59 -6.66
N ASN A 130 0.70 10.38 -7.40
CA ASN A 130 2.16 10.40 -7.29
C ASN A 130 2.63 10.74 -5.86
N ILE A 131 2.00 11.72 -5.19
CA ILE A 131 2.33 12.03 -3.78
C ILE A 131 2.01 10.85 -2.85
N ALA A 132 0.87 10.19 -3.02
CA ALA A 132 0.49 9.05 -2.17
C ALA A 132 1.47 7.88 -2.36
N HIS A 133 1.82 7.56 -3.61
CA HIS A 133 2.81 6.57 -3.98
C HIS A 133 4.20 6.90 -3.43
N GLU A 134 4.69 8.14 -3.61
CA GLU A 134 5.99 8.57 -3.06
C GLU A 134 6.04 8.46 -1.53
N LEU A 135 4.94 8.76 -0.84
CA LEU A 135 4.85 8.61 0.61
C LEU A 135 4.79 7.13 1.03
N ALA A 136 4.08 6.29 0.27
CA ALA A 136 4.01 4.85 0.48
C ALA A 136 5.39 4.20 0.32
N LEU A 137 6.14 4.55 -0.73
CA LEU A 137 7.54 4.10 -0.92
C LEU A 137 8.44 4.50 0.25
N ARG A 138 8.28 5.70 0.80
CA ARG A 138 9.07 6.13 1.98
C ARG A 138 8.73 5.29 3.21
N ASP A 139 7.45 4.98 3.43
CA ASP A 139 7.02 4.12 4.53
C ASP A 139 7.50 2.66 4.32
N GLU A 140 7.47 2.15 3.09
CA GLU A 140 8.00 0.85 2.71
C GLU A 140 9.48 0.72 3.04
N TYR A 141 10.32 1.64 2.53
CA TYR A 141 11.75 1.61 2.82
C TYR A 141 12.04 1.84 4.30
N ARG A 142 11.30 2.72 5.01
CA ARG A 142 11.44 2.89 6.46
C ARG A 142 11.25 1.56 7.19
N VAL A 143 10.18 0.82 6.88
CA VAL A 143 9.93 -0.50 7.47
C VAL A 143 11.01 -1.50 7.07
N ALA A 144 11.48 -1.46 5.82
CA ALA A 144 12.58 -2.31 5.38
C ALA A 144 13.87 -2.04 6.17
N PHE A 145 14.19 -0.77 6.49
CA PHE A 145 15.31 -0.42 7.35
C PHE A 145 15.10 -0.90 8.80
N GLU A 146 13.90 -0.72 9.36
CA GLU A 146 13.54 -1.23 10.70
C GLU A 146 13.74 -2.74 10.83
N LEU A 147 13.51 -3.49 9.75
CA LEU A 147 13.64 -4.95 9.71
C LEU A 147 15.02 -5.43 9.23
N GLY A 148 15.95 -4.53 8.88
CA GLY A 148 17.26 -4.91 8.33
C GLY A 148 17.19 -5.52 6.93
N LYS A 149 16.14 -5.21 6.15
CA LYS A 149 15.88 -5.76 4.81
C LYS A 149 15.95 -4.74 3.68
N ALA A 150 16.33 -3.49 3.94
CA ALA A 150 16.29 -2.41 2.94
C ALA A 150 17.14 -2.68 1.68
N GLU A 151 18.35 -3.23 1.84
CA GLU A 151 19.20 -3.60 0.68
C GLU A 151 18.60 -4.75 -0.12
N ARG A 152 18.05 -5.76 0.56
CA ARG A 152 17.36 -6.89 -0.06
C ARG A 152 16.11 -6.45 -0.82
N LEU A 153 15.35 -5.49 -0.28
CA LEU A 153 14.22 -4.88 -0.96
C LEU A 153 14.65 -4.14 -2.22
N LEU A 154 15.72 -3.34 -2.14
CA LEU A 154 16.22 -2.63 -3.31
C LEU A 154 16.65 -3.64 -4.39
N GLU A 155 17.45 -4.66 -4.04
CA GLU A 155 17.87 -5.73 -4.94
C GLU A 155 16.69 -6.41 -5.63
N PHE A 156 15.66 -6.79 -4.86
CA PHE A 156 14.41 -7.35 -5.37
C PHE A 156 13.76 -6.43 -6.41
N MET A 157 13.57 -5.15 -6.08
CA MET A 157 12.94 -4.18 -6.98
C MET A 157 13.77 -4.00 -8.26
N GLU A 158 15.11 -3.91 -8.16
CA GLU A 158 15.97 -3.80 -9.35
C GLU A 158 15.90 -5.03 -10.25
N ARG A 159 15.80 -6.22 -9.66
CA ARG A 159 15.75 -7.48 -10.39
C ARG A 159 14.39 -7.67 -11.05
N HIS A 160 13.31 -7.50 -10.30
CA HIS A 160 11.95 -7.55 -10.82
C HIS A 160 11.79 -6.59 -12.01
N HIS A 161 12.31 -5.38 -11.87
CA HIS A 161 12.33 -4.37 -12.91
C HIS A 161 13.04 -4.83 -14.19
N ARG A 162 14.25 -5.36 -14.05
CA ARG A 162 15.09 -5.79 -15.19
C ARG A 162 14.52 -6.99 -15.92
N GLU A 163 13.97 -7.95 -15.18
CA GLU A 163 13.55 -9.24 -15.73
C GLU A 163 12.10 -9.24 -16.21
N LYS A 164 11.23 -8.44 -15.58
CA LYS A 164 9.79 -8.45 -15.86
C LYS A 164 9.31 -7.17 -16.52
N HIS A 165 9.80 -5.98 -16.12
CA HIS A 165 9.23 -4.68 -16.54
C HIS A 165 10.26 -3.55 -16.72
N PRO A 166 10.98 -3.50 -17.86
CA PRO A 166 12.02 -2.50 -18.07
C PRO A 166 11.44 -1.09 -18.29
N SER A 167 11.24 -0.33 -17.22
CA SER A 167 10.88 1.11 -17.20
C SER A 167 11.83 1.95 -16.34
N GLU A 168 12.83 2.63 -16.92
CA GLU A 168 13.88 3.32 -16.13
C GLU A 168 13.36 4.25 -15.01
N SER A 169 12.16 4.84 -15.16
CA SER A 169 11.55 5.72 -14.16
C SER A 169 11.25 5.06 -12.81
N SER A 170 10.75 3.82 -12.79
CA SER A 170 10.41 3.12 -11.54
C SER A 170 11.66 2.69 -10.74
N LEU A 171 12.74 2.36 -11.47
CA LEU A 171 14.02 2.01 -10.85
C LEU A 171 14.70 3.22 -10.20
N GLU A 172 14.70 4.35 -10.90
CA GLU A 172 15.26 5.60 -10.36
C GLU A 172 14.50 6.04 -9.11
N GLU A 173 13.17 5.92 -9.11
CA GLU A 173 12.33 6.26 -7.98
C GLU A 173 12.66 5.42 -6.73
N ASN A 174 12.82 4.10 -6.90
CA ASN A 174 13.22 3.18 -5.84
C ASN A 174 14.60 3.54 -5.26
N ARG A 175 15.59 3.74 -6.12
CA ARG A 175 16.96 4.13 -5.71
C ARG A 175 16.97 5.47 -4.97
N ARG A 176 16.23 6.46 -5.49
CA ARG A 176 16.11 7.79 -4.89
C ARG A 176 15.51 7.69 -3.49
N THR A 177 14.44 6.92 -3.34
CA THR A 177 13.75 6.76 -2.04
C THR A 177 14.59 5.97 -1.04
N TYR A 178 15.22 4.86 -1.46
CA TYR A 178 16.18 4.12 -0.65
C TYR A 178 17.25 5.06 -0.08
N ASN A 179 17.91 5.84 -0.94
CA ASN A 179 18.99 6.76 -0.51
C ASN A 179 18.50 7.87 0.42
N LEU A 180 17.28 8.37 0.18
CA LEU A 180 16.67 9.39 1.04
C LEU A 180 16.41 8.84 2.46
N VAL A 181 15.83 7.64 2.56
CA VAL A 181 15.55 7.01 3.86
C VAL A 181 16.84 6.56 4.54
N LYS A 182 17.79 5.99 3.80
CA LYS A 182 19.13 5.60 4.31
C LYS A 182 19.82 6.74 5.03
N LYS A 183 19.89 7.92 4.41
CA LYS A 183 20.48 9.12 5.01
C LYS A 183 19.82 9.49 6.34
N ARG A 184 18.52 9.28 6.48
CA ARG A 184 17.81 9.56 7.74
C ARG A 184 18.05 8.47 8.79
N TRP A 185 18.32 7.24 8.37
CA TRP A 185 18.54 6.09 9.23
C TRP A 185 19.97 6.05 9.81
N GLU A 186 20.94 6.56 9.06
CA GLU A 186 22.36 6.59 9.45
C GLU A 186 22.75 7.83 10.29
N ASN A 187 21.81 8.76 10.50
CA ASN A 187 21.98 9.97 11.32
C ASN A 187 21.22 9.85 12.65
#